data_AF-A0A096PEQ7-F1
#
_entry.id   AF-A0A096PEQ7-F1
#
_cell.length_a   1.000
_cell.length_b   1.000
_cell.length_c   1.000
_cell.angle_alpha   90.00
_cell.angle_beta   90.00
_cell.angle_gamma   90.00
#
_symmetry.space_group_name_H-M   'P 1'
#
loop_
_entity.id
_entity.type
_entity.pdbx_description
1 polymer ?
#
loop_
_entity_poly.entity_id
_entity_poly.type
_entity_poly.pdbx_seq_one_letter_code
_entity_poly.pdbx_strand_id
1 'polypeptide(L)'
;MEPSGSKRLVPILPAQQIKYTVNETGPNDHATPNEPSSAAQRAGKRVVVAVACEGCRRKKAKCDGRKPTCSRCFHRNEACLYETPPVPIAVKKKCDSLMVENQQYRELFNAIHTRPACEAQEIYNRLRTSNQPLNVLESLKQADVLLPNPTANARDPDPRLAQLDQEARQSAPSKLLPSLGQ
;
A
#
# COMPACT_ATOMS: atom_id res chain seq x y z
N MET A 1 34.05 28.12 -13.16
CA MET A 1 33.87 26.65 -13.11
C MET A 1 34.21 26.20 -11.70
N GLU A 2 33.24 25.66 -10.96
CA GLU A 2 33.42 24.79 -9.78
C GLU A 2 32.14 23.94 -9.66
N PRO A 3 32.18 22.60 -9.82
CA PRO A 3 30.99 21.75 -9.70
C PRO A 3 30.99 21.05 -8.33
N SER A 4 30.32 21.63 -7.34
CA SER A 4 30.23 21.01 -6.01
C SER A 4 28.79 20.69 -5.65
N GLY A 5 28.50 19.38 -5.56
CA GLY A 5 27.27 18.91 -4.93
C GLY A 5 26.77 17.55 -5.43
N SER A 6 27.64 16.54 -5.51
CA SER A 6 27.19 15.16 -5.77
C SER A 6 26.51 14.62 -4.52
N LYS A 7 25.18 14.81 -4.43
CA LYS A 7 24.37 14.33 -3.30
C LYS A 7 24.32 12.81 -3.37
N ARG A 8 25.13 12.13 -2.55
CA ARG A 8 25.10 10.67 -2.41
C ARG A 8 23.68 10.27 -1.98
N LEU A 9 22.98 9.56 -2.86
CA LEU A 9 21.70 8.96 -2.53
C LEU A 9 21.92 7.91 -1.44
N VAL A 10 21.21 8.05 -0.32
CA VAL A 10 21.28 7.09 0.79
C VAL A 10 20.37 5.92 0.45
N PRO A 11 20.81 4.66 0.60
CA PRO A 11 19.96 3.50 0.35
C PRO A 11 18.71 3.56 1.24
N ILE A 12 17.54 3.36 0.63
CA ILE A 12 16.29 3.19 1.37
C ILE A 12 16.41 1.84 2.11
N LEU A 13 16.73 1.91 3.40
CA LEU A 13 16.73 0.72 4.26
C LEU A 13 15.30 0.14 4.29
N PRO A 14 15.15 -1.20 4.32
CA PRO A 14 13.83 -1.82 4.41
C PRO A 14 13.07 -1.22 5.60
N ALA A 15 11.79 -0.92 5.39
CA ALA A 15 10.94 -0.41 6.44
C ALA A 15 11.09 -1.33 7.67
N GLN A 16 11.54 -0.76 8.79
CA GLN A 16 11.59 -1.49 10.03
C GLN A 16 10.17 -1.98 10.30
N GLN A 17 10.00 -3.30 10.42
CA GLN A 17 8.70 -3.89 10.70
C GLN A 17 8.16 -3.21 11.95
N ILE A 18 7.11 -2.40 11.78
CA ILE A 18 6.33 -1.91 12.91
C ILE A 18 5.68 -3.16 13.47
N LYS A 19 6.28 -3.71 14.52
CA LYS A 19 5.68 -4.76 15.33
C LYS A 19 4.46 -4.10 15.97
N TYR A 20 3.31 -4.20 15.32
CA TYR A 20 2.04 -4.04 15.99
C TYR A 20 2.03 -5.09 17.10
N THR A 21 2.38 -4.69 18.31
CA THR A 21 2.12 -5.47 19.49
C THR A 21 0.60 -5.46 19.64
N VAL A 22 -0.05 -6.44 19.02
CA VAL A 22 -1.28 -6.95 19.62
C VAL A 22 -0.84 -7.43 20.98
N ASN A 23 -1.32 -6.77 22.03
CA ASN A 23 -1.00 -7.10 23.42
C ASN A 23 -1.66 -8.44 23.77
N GLU A 24 -1.15 -9.53 23.18
CA GLU A 24 -1.44 -10.91 23.52
C GLU A 24 -0.78 -11.19 24.87
N THR A 25 -1.46 -10.79 25.94
CA THR A 25 -1.07 -11.12 27.31
C THR A 25 -1.47 -12.56 27.61
N GLY A 26 -0.67 -13.50 27.12
CA GLY A 26 -0.64 -14.87 27.62
C GLY A 26 0.35 -14.97 28.79
N PRO A 27 -0.06 -15.37 29.99
CA PRO A 27 0.88 -15.89 30.98
C PRO A 27 1.12 -17.38 30.68
N ASN A 28 2.21 -17.67 29.97
CA ASN A 28 2.85 -18.97 30.01
C ASN A 28 3.71 -19.00 31.28
N ASP A 29 3.19 -19.58 32.36
CA ASP A 29 4.00 -19.95 33.52
C ASP A 29 4.23 -21.46 33.46
N HIS A 30 5.22 -21.89 32.67
CA HIS A 30 5.88 -23.17 32.86
C HIS A 30 7.14 -22.92 33.70
N ALA A 31 7.05 -23.19 35.00
CA ALA A 31 8.20 -23.23 35.88
C ALA A 31 8.11 -24.49 36.76
N THR A 32 9.15 -25.30 36.65
CA THR A 32 9.45 -26.54 37.38
C THR A 32 9.55 -26.34 38.91
N PRO A 33 9.44 -27.42 39.71
CA PRO A 33 9.28 -27.33 41.16
C PRO A 33 10.63 -27.27 41.89
N ASN A 34 10.81 -26.30 42.79
CA ASN A 34 11.61 -26.50 44.01
C ASN A 34 11.33 -25.39 45.06
N GLU A 35 10.53 -25.74 46.07
CA GLU A 35 10.65 -25.48 47.53
C GLU A 35 10.91 -24.06 48.10
N PRO A 36 10.55 -23.79 49.37
CA PRO A 36 9.46 -22.90 49.71
C PRO A 36 9.93 -21.64 50.43
N SER A 37 9.07 -20.63 50.51
CA SER A 37 8.79 -19.83 51.72
C SER A 37 8.28 -18.43 51.34
N SER A 38 7.41 -17.93 52.20
CA SER A 38 6.94 -16.55 52.31
C SER A 38 5.75 -16.17 51.42
N ALA A 39 4.58 -16.44 51.98
CA ALA A 39 3.28 -15.88 51.64
C ALA A 39 3.32 -14.34 51.50
N ALA A 40 3.48 -13.87 50.27
CA ALA A 40 3.06 -12.55 49.83
C ALA A 40 2.79 -12.58 48.32
N GLN A 41 1.99 -13.56 47.89
CA GLN A 41 1.58 -13.65 46.50
C GLN A 41 0.64 -12.50 46.16
N ARG A 42 1.23 -11.48 45.54
CA ARG A 42 0.71 -10.75 44.39
C ARG A 42 -0.75 -10.32 44.58
N ALA A 43 -0.93 -9.14 45.17
CA ALA A 43 -2.09 -8.32 44.87
C ALA A 43 -2.08 -8.06 43.34
N GLY A 44 -2.66 -8.99 42.58
CA GLY A 44 -2.79 -8.93 41.15
C GLY A 44 -3.53 -7.65 40.82
N LYS A 45 -2.85 -6.75 40.11
CA LYS A 45 -3.41 -5.51 39.58
C LYS A 45 -4.76 -5.86 38.95
N ARG A 46 -5.85 -5.29 39.49
CA ARG A 46 -7.21 -5.56 38.99
C ARG A 46 -7.21 -5.27 37.49
N VAL A 47 -7.33 -6.32 36.68
CA VAL A 47 -7.50 -6.16 35.24
C VAL A 47 -8.87 -5.54 35.04
N VAL A 48 -8.89 -4.26 34.67
CA VAL A 48 -10.12 -3.57 34.29
C VAL A 48 -10.43 -4.00 32.87
N VAL A 49 -11.51 -4.75 32.71
CA VAL A 49 -11.96 -5.23 31.41
C VAL A 49 -12.89 -4.18 30.81
N ALA A 50 -12.54 -3.64 29.65
CA ALA A 50 -13.35 -2.62 28.97
C ALA A 50 -14.74 -3.16 28.52
N VAL A 51 -14.82 -4.44 28.14
CA VAL A 51 -16.03 -5.10 27.67
C VAL A 51 -16.16 -6.47 28.33
N ALA A 52 -17.16 -6.65 29.19
CA ALA A 52 -17.54 -7.97 29.70
C ALA A 52 -18.21 -8.83 28.61
N CYS A 53 -18.03 -10.14 28.64
CA CYS A 53 -18.76 -11.06 27.76
C CYS A 53 -20.28 -11.02 28.01
N GLU A 54 -21.07 -11.46 27.03
CA GLU A 54 -22.53 -11.48 27.08
C GLU A 54 -23.08 -12.29 28.26
N GLY A 55 -22.48 -13.46 28.53
CA GLY A 55 -22.88 -14.30 29.66
C GLY A 55 -22.75 -13.59 31.01
N CYS A 56 -21.64 -12.85 31.21
CA CYS A 56 -21.41 -12.06 32.41
C CYS A 56 -22.24 -10.78 32.45
N ARG A 57 -22.47 -10.11 31.31
CA ARG A 57 -23.37 -8.95 31.20
C ARG A 57 -24.80 -9.31 31.59
N ARG A 58 -25.36 -10.37 30.99
CA ARG A 58 -26.72 -10.86 31.27
C ARG A 58 -26.92 -11.23 32.75
N LYS A 59 -25.88 -11.79 33.37
CA LYS A 59 -25.90 -12.22 34.77
C LYS A 59 -25.38 -11.17 35.76
N LYS A 60 -25.11 -9.94 35.29
CA LYS A 60 -24.56 -8.82 36.09
C LYS A 60 -23.39 -9.22 36.99
N ALA A 61 -22.47 -10.02 36.45
CA ALA A 61 -21.35 -10.56 37.21
C ALA A 61 -20.01 -10.04 36.70
N LYS A 62 -18.99 -10.16 37.57
CA LYS A 62 -17.62 -9.82 37.23
C LYS A 62 -17.11 -10.72 36.08
N CYS A 63 -16.66 -10.08 35.01
CA CYS A 63 -15.96 -10.72 33.91
C CYS A 63 -14.47 -10.40 34.03
N ASP A 64 -13.63 -11.43 33.93
CA ASP A 64 -12.17 -11.33 33.94
C ASP A 64 -11.57 -11.06 32.55
N GLY A 65 -12.37 -11.02 31.50
CA GLY A 65 -11.95 -10.54 30.18
C GLY A 65 -11.08 -11.51 29.37
N ARG A 66 -10.76 -12.69 29.91
CA ARG A 66 -9.93 -13.69 29.23
C ARG A 66 -10.62 -14.19 27.95
N LYS A 67 -9.84 -14.32 26.88
CA LYS A 67 -10.25 -14.87 25.58
C LYS A 67 -9.57 -16.24 25.38
N PRO A 68 -10.24 -17.24 24.77
CA PRO A 68 -11.58 -17.18 24.14
C PRO A 68 -12.76 -17.26 25.13
N THR A 69 -12.53 -17.70 26.37
CA THR A 69 -13.59 -17.86 27.40
C THR A 69 -13.11 -17.27 28.73
N CYS A 70 -13.96 -16.46 29.38
CA CYS A 70 -13.64 -15.90 30.69
C CYS A 70 -13.71 -16.99 31.78
N SER A 71 -12.92 -16.86 32.85
CA SER A 71 -12.82 -17.86 33.94
C SER A 71 -14.19 -18.26 34.50
N ARG A 72 -15.11 -17.30 34.67
CA ARG A 72 -16.47 -17.60 35.16
C ARG A 72 -17.26 -18.49 34.20
N CYS A 73 -17.25 -18.16 32.92
CA CYS A 73 -17.96 -18.96 31.92
C CYS A 73 -17.33 -20.34 31.74
N PHE A 74 -16.00 -20.41 31.84
CA PHE A 74 -15.26 -21.68 31.81
C PHE A 74 -15.69 -22.59 32.96
N HIS A 75 -15.65 -22.12 34.21
CA HIS A 75 -16.05 -22.94 35.36
C HIS A 75 -17.51 -23.38 35.37
N ARG A 76 -18.39 -22.64 34.68
CA ARG A 76 -19.82 -22.95 34.60
C ARG A 76 -20.19 -23.72 33.33
N ASN A 77 -19.23 -23.99 32.45
CA ASN A 77 -19.46 -24.58 31.13
C ASN A 77 -20.58 -23.83 30.35
N GLU A 78 -20.56 -22.50 30.39
CA GLU A 78 -21.56 -21.66 29.73
C GLU A 78 -20.99 -20.96 28.49
N ALA A 79 -21.87 -20.61 27.54
CA ALA A 79 -21.50 -19.84 26.35
C ALA A 79 -20.88 -18.47 26.75
N CYS A 80 -19.69 -18.19 26.22
CA CYS A 80 -18.93 -16.98 26.46
C CYS A 80 -18.69 -16.24 25.15
N LEU A 81 -19.62 -15.37 24.79
CA LEU A 81 -19.53 -14.57 23.57
C LEU A 81 -19.14 -13.13 23.91
N TYR A 82 -18.19 -12.59 23.15
CA TYR A 82 -17.84 -11.18 23.17
C TYR A 82 -18.37 -10.57 21.88
N GLU A 83 -19.40 -9.73 21.98
CA GLU A 83 -19.91 -8.99 20.84
C GLU A 83 -18.86 -7.96 20.40
N THR A 84 -18.44 -8.04 19.12
CA THR A 84 -17.65 -7.00 18.51
C THR A 84 -18.57 -5.82 18.21
N PRO A 85 -18.35 -4.63 18.79
CA PRO A 85 -19.19 -3.48 18.48
C PRO A 85 -19.15 -3.20 16.98
N PRO A 86 -20.28 -2.82 16.36
CA PRO A 86 -20.30 -2.49 14.95
C PRO A 86 -19.32 -1.35 14.66
N VAL A 87 -18.53 -1.50 13.59
CA VAL A 87 -17.58 -0.47 13.17
C VAL A 87 -18.38 0.81 12.85
N PRO A 88 -18.02 1.97 13.42
CA PRO A 88 -18.73 3.22 13.14
C PRO A 88 -18.78 3.51 11.64
N ILE A 89 -19.92 3.99 11.13
CA ILE A 89 -20.11 4.28 9.69
C ILE A 89 -19.04 5.25 9.17
N ALA A 90 -18.64 6.24 9.98
CA ALA A 90 -17.57 7.17 9.65
C ALA A 90 -16.22 6.47 9.43
N VAL A 91 -15.89 5.47 10.27
CA VAL A 91 -14.67 4.67 10.15
C VAL A 91 -14.72 3.82 8.87
N LYS A 92 -15.87 3.19 8.60
CA LYS A 92 -16.07 2.43 7.35
C LYS A 92 -15.88 3.31 6.11
N LYS A 93 -16.56 4.46 6.05
CA LYS A 93 -16.42 5.43 4.94
C LYS A 93 -14.98 5.88 4.74
N LYS A 94 -14.25 6.16 5.82
CA LYS A 94 -12.85 6.56 5.73
C LYS A 94 -11.97 5.40 5.26
N CYS A 95 -12.24 4.17 5.72
CA CYS A 95 -11.58 2.97 5.24
C CYS A 95 -11.79 2.80 3.73
N ASP A 96 -13.04 2.90 3.26
CA ASP A 96 -13.38 2.80 1.84
C ASP A 96 -12.65 3.87 1.02
N SER A 97 -12.64 5.12 1.50
CA SER A 97 -11.94 6.23 0.83
C SER A 97 -10.43 6.01 0.76
N LEU A 98 -9.82 5.56 1.86
CA LEU A 98 -8.38 5.26 1.90
C LEU A 98 -8.02 4.04 1.03
N MET A 99 -8.92 3.06 0.90
CA MET A 99 -8.71 1.92 0.01
C MET A 99 -8.71 2.36 -1.46
N VAL A 100 -9.65 3.23 -1.85
CA VAL A 100 -9.67 3.80 -3.22
C VAL A 100 -8.41 4.61 -3.49
N GLU A 101 -8.00 5.48 -2.56
CA GLU A 101 -6.79 6.27 -2.70
C GLU A 101 -5.53 5.38 -2.80
N ASN A 102 -5.43 4.34 -1.96
CA ASN A 102 -4.33 3.39 -2.03
C ASN A 102 -4.30 2.63 -3.36
N GLN A 103 -5.47 2.28 -3.87
CA GLN A 103 -5.62 1.63 -5.17
C GLN A 103 -5.13 2.56 -6.30
N GLN A 104 -5.46 3.84 -6.26
CA GLN A 104 -4.95 4.82 -7.23
C GLN A 104 -3.42 4.94 -7.17
N TYR A 105 -2.82 4.96 -5.97
CA TYR A 105 -1.36 4.96 -5.85
C TYR A 105 -0.70 3.71 -6.45
N ARG A 106 -1.33 2.53 -6.29
CA ARG A 106 -0.86 1.29 -6.90
C ARG A 106 -0.93 1.34 -8.42
N GLU A 107 -2.00 1.90 -8.98
CA GLU A 107 -2.14 2.08 -10.43
C GLU A 107 -1.10 3.03 -10.99
N LEU A 108 -0.83 4.15 -10.32
CA LEU A 108 0.24 5.07 -10.72
C LEU A 108 1.61 4.39 -10.71
N PHE A 109 1.92 3.66 -9.64
CA PHE A 109 3.17 2.89 -9.56
C PHE A 109 3.27 1.87 -10.70
N ASN A 110 2.18 1.15 -10.97
CA ASN A 110 2.12 0.18 -12.06
C ASN A 110 2.36 0.86 -13.41
N ALA A 111 1.74 2.02 -13.66
CA ALA A 111 1.93 2.77 -14.89
C ALA A 111 3.38 3.19 -15.12
N ILE A 112 4.12 3.57 -14.07
CA ILE A 112 5.55 3.89 -14.17
C ILE A 112 6.38 2.63 -14.50
N HIS A 113 5.99 1.47 -13.98
CA HIS A 113 6.75 0.23 -14.14
C HIS A 113 6.47 -0.49 -15.47
N THR A 114 5.23 -0.48 -15.97
CA THR A 114 4.83 -1.29 -17.15
C THR A 114 4.91 -0.54 -18.46
N ARG A 115 4.94 0.80 -18.45
CA ARG A 115 4.99 1.61 -19.67
C ARG A 115 6.42 1.72 -20.23
N PRO A 116 6.56 2.06 -21.52
CA PRO A 116 7.87 2.30 -22.14
C PRO A 116 8.68 3.36 -21.38
N ALA A 117 10.02 3.25 -21.41
CA ALA A 117 10.92 4.12 -20.65
C ALA A 117 10.70 5.63 -20.90
N CYS A 118 10.39 6.03 -22.14
CA CYS A 118 10.09 7.42 -22.48
C CYS A 118 8.82 7.91 -21.76
N GLU A 119 7.74 7.12 -21.79
CA GLU A 119 6.49 7.44 -21.10
C GLU A 119 6.67 7.45 -19.59
N ALA A 120 7.33 6.44 -19.03
CA ALA A 120 7.62 6.36 -17.60
C ALA A 120 8.41 7.58 -17.10
N GLN A 121 9.38 8.05 -17.89
CA GLN A 121 10.17 9.25 -17.59
C GLN A 121 9.29 10.51 -17.58
N GLU A 122 8.33 10.61 -18.50
CA GLU A 122 7.42 11.75 -18.52
C GLU A 122 6.46 11.74 -17.32
N ILE A 123 5.96 10.56 -16.93
CA ILE A 123 5.18 10.40 -15.70
C ILE A 123 6.00 10.88 -14.49
N TYR A 124 7.27 10.46 -14.40
CA TYR A 124 8.19 10.91 -13.35
C TYR A 124 8.42 12.43 -13.37
N ASN A 125 8.64 13.03 -14.54
CA ASN A 125 8.82 14.49 -14.67
C ASN A 125 7.58 15.25 -14.18
N ARG A 126 6.38 14.77 -14.53
CA ARG A 126 5.10 15.34 -14.07
C ARG A 126 4.93 15.21 -12.55
N LEU A 127 5.29 14.08 -11.96
CA LEU A 127 5.28 13.88 -10.51
C LEU A 127 6.29 14.78 -9.78
N ARG A 128 7.43 15.02 -10.40
CA ARG A 128 8.44 15.92 -9.85
C ARG A 128 8.01 17.39 -9.91
N THR A 129 7.27 17.77 -10.96
CA THR A 129 6.83 19.15 -11.21
C THR A 129 5.55 19.48 -10.44
N SER A 130 4.60 18.54 -10.38
CA SER A 130 3.34 18.69 -9.68
C SER A 130 3.31 17.75 -8.48
N ASN A 131 3.23 18.29 -7.26
CA ASN A 131 3.11 17.49 -6.02
C ASN A 131 1.69 16.89 -5.87
N GLN A 132 1.09 16.42 -6.97
CA GLN A 132 -0.30 15.96 -7.05
C GLN A 132 -0.36 14.66 -7.88
N PRO A 133 0.07 13.53 -7.30
CA PRO A 133 0.22 12.25 -8.02
C PRO A 133 -1.09 11.71 -8.59
N LEU A 134 -2.21 11.93 -7.92
CA LEU A 134 -3.52 11.44 -8.38
C LEU A 134 -4.00 12.20 -9.62
N ASN A 135 -3.71 13.50 -9.75
CA ASN A 135 -4.01 14.26 -10.97
C ASN A 135 -3.16 13.80 -12.15
N VAL A 136 -1.90 13.43 -11.90
CA VAL A 136 -1.05 12.85 -12.94
C VAL A 136 -1.67 11.55 -13.45
N LEU A 137 -2.10 10.66 -12.55
CA LEU A 137 -2.81 9.42 -12.89
C LEU A 137 -4.11 9.70 -13.68
N GLU A 138 -4.92 10.66 -13.25
CA GLU A 138 -6.15 11.06 -13.94
C GLU A 138 -5.85 11.47 -15.39
N SER A 139 -4.88 12.36 -15.61
CA SER A 139 -4.50 12.78 -16.96
C SER A 139 -3.95 11.63 -17.80
N LEU A 140 -3.25 10.67 -17.19
CA LEU A 140 -2.76 9.49 -17.91
C LEU A 140 -3.91 8.61 -18.37
N LYS A 141 -4.90 8.36 -17.49
CA LYS A 141 -6.12 7.62 -17.86
C LYS A 141 -6.88 8.31 -18.98
N GLN A 142 -7.00 9.64 -18.91
CA GLN A 142 -7.62 10.44 -19.98
C GLN A 142 -6.86 10.33 -21.30
N ALA A 143 -5.52 10.37 -21.26
CA ALA A 143 -4.69 10.19 -22.46
C ALA A 143 -4.86 8.81 -23.09
N ASP A 144 -4.98 7.74 -22.29
CA ASP A 144 -5.20 6.37 -22.80
C ASP A 144 -6.54 6.21 -23.50
N VAL A 145 -7.58 6.89 -23.01
CA VAL A 145 -8.91 6.88 -23.64
C VAL A 145 -8.89 7.61 -24.98
N LEU A 146 -8.18 8.75 -25.05
CA LEU A 146 -8.11 9.58 -26.26
C LEU A 146 -7.15 9.03 -27.32
N LEU A 147 -6.06 8.38 -26.88
CA LEU A 147 -5.04 7.77 -27.72
C LEU A 147 -4.88 6.29 -27.34
N PRO A 148 -5.86 5.43 -27.65
CA PRO A 148 -5.74 4.00 -27.39
C PRO A 148 -4.52 3.47 -28.11
N ASN A 149 -3.58 2.91 -27.35
CA ASN A 149 -2.34 2.39 -27.91
C ASN A 149 -2.66 1.29 -28.94
N PRO A 150 -2.38 1.47 -30.24
CA PRO A 150 -2.75 0.49 -31.27
C PRO A 150 -1.86 -0.76 -31.25
N THR A 151 -0.90 -0.88 -30.33
CA THR A 151 0.07 -1.98 -30.30
C THR A 151 -0.56 -3.36 -30.01
N ALA A 152 -1.86 -3.45 -29.71
CA ALA A 152 -2.57 -4.72 -29.57
C ALA A 152 -3.38 -5.13 -30.83
N ASN A 153 -3.59 -4.25 -31.80
CA ASN A 153 -4.22 -4.60 -33.08
C ASN A 153 -3.36 -4.05 -34.21
N ALA A 154 -2.69 -4.96 -34.92
CA ALA A 154 -1.89 -4.70 -36.10
C ALA A 154 -2.57 -3.66 -37.00
N ARG A 155 -2.10 -2.40 -36.95
CA ARG A 155 -2.37 -1.45 -38.02
C ARG A 155 -1.47 -1.86 -39.17
N ASP A 156 -2.08 -2.52 -40.15
CA ASP A 156 -1.56 -2.55 -41.51
C ASP A 156 -1.13 -1.10 -41.85
N PRO A 157 0.17 -0.83 -42.04
CA PRO A 157 0.61 0.51 -42.39
C PRO A 157 -0.03 0.86 -43.73
N ASP A 158 -0.89 1.89 -43.73
CA ASP A 158 -1.58 2.35 -44.94
C ASP A 158 -0.53 2.54 -46.06
N PRO A 159 -0.63 1.80 -47.18
CA PRO A 159 0.38 1.82 -48.24
C PRO A 159 0.56 3.22 -48.84
N ARG A 160 -0.43 4.11 -48.71
CA ARG A 160 -0.34 5.50 -49.15
C ARG A 160 0.66 6.30 -48.32
N LEU A 161 0.78 6.02 -47.01
CA LEU A 161 1.74 6.71 -46.15
C LEU A 161 3.18 6.36 -46.51
N ALA A 162 3.43 5.08 -46.81
CA ALA A 162 4.73 4.60 -47.26
C ALA A 162 5.10 5.18 -48.64
N GLN A 163 4.11 5.31 -49.53
CA GLN A 163 4.30 5.92 -50.85
C GLN A 163 4.69 7.41 -50.74
N LEU A 164 4.01 8.17 -49.88
CA LEU A 164 4.33 9.58 -49.63
C LEU A 164 5.72 9.78 -49.03
N ASP A 165 6.16 8.90 -48.12
CA ASP A 165 7.51 8.94 -47.56
C ASP A 165 8.58 8.65 -48.63
N GLN A 166 8.27 7.71 -49.53
CA GLN A 166 9.13 7.39 -50.66
C GLN A 166 9.20 8.53 -51.69
N GLU A 167 8.08 9.19 -51.98
CA GLU A 167 8.02 10.36 -52.84
C GLU A 167 8.78 11.56 -52.23
N ALA A 168 8.68 11.74 -50.91
CA ALA A 168 9.46 12.76 -50.19
C ALA A 168 10.97 12.47 -50.26
N ARG A 169 11.40 11.21 -50.16
CA ARG A 169 12.80 10.81 -50.31
C ARG A 169 13.32 11.00 -51.74
N GLN A 170 12.47 10.77 -52.74
CA GLN A 170 12.82 10.92 -54.16
C GLN A 170 12.82 12.39 -54.61
N SER A 171 11.96 13.23 -54.04
CA SER A 171 11.89 14.66 -54.34
C SER A 171 12.87 15.50 -53.55
N ALA A 172 13.55 14.92 -52.55
CA ALA A 172 14.61 15.59 -51.82
C ALA A 172 15.78 15.92 -52.77
N PRO A 173 16.14 17.21 -52.96
CA PRO A 173 17.25 17.58 -53.82
C PRO A 173 18.55 17.06 -53.20
N SER A 174 19.22 16.15 -53.89
CA SER A 174 20.55 15.65 -53.54
C SER A 174 21.58 16.78 -53.58
N LYS A 175 21.68 17.57 -52.51
CA LYS A 175 22.87 18.38 -52.24
C LYS A 175 23.97 17.47 -51.72
N LEU A 176 24.64 16.80 -52.66
CA LEU A 176 26.00 16.32 -52.45
C LEU A 176 26.87 17.54 -52.14
N LEU A 177 27.56 17.49 -50.99
CA LEU A 177 28.57 18.47 -50.59
C LEU A 177 29.68 18.56 -51.66
N PRO A 178 30.14 19.77 -52.06
CA PRO A 178 31.36 19.89 -52.82
C PRO A 178 32.54 19.52 -51.93
N SER A 179 33.39 18.61 -52.42
CA SER A 179 34.68 18.26 -51.84
C SER A 179 35.54 19.49 -51.57
N LEU A 180 35.88 19.73 -50.31
CA LEU A 180 37.00 20.57 -49.89
C LEU A 180 38.29 19.74 -49.97
N GLY A 181 39.28 20.23 -50.72
CA GLY A 181 40.64 19.70 -50.65
C GLY A 181 41.49 20.16 -51.82
N GLN A 182 42.40 21.10 -51.53
CA GLN A 182 43.46 21.62 -52.39
C GLN A 182 44.50 20.56 -52.75
#